data_AF-A0A529MCS9-F1
#
_entry.id   AF-A0A529MCS9-F1
#
_cell.length_a   1.000
_cell.length_b   1.000
_cell.length_c   1.000
_cell.angle_alpha   90.00
_cell.angle_beta   90.00
_cell.angle_gamma   90.00
#
_symmetry.space_group_name_H-M   'P 1'
#
loop_
_entity.id
_entity.type
_entity.pdbx_description
1 polymer ?
#
loop_
_entity_poly.entity_id
_entity_poly.type
_entity_poly.pdbx_seq_one_letter_code
_entity_poly.pdbx_strand_id
1 'polypeptide(L)'
;FPLFSTDSMRRVTASTTALYSDKTVEVAMMLDVTGSMAPDWRAKTNKIGDLRTAASQTVKGLLDQNRDPNDPRIRVSIIPYAEAVNTGRLADTVFVETEMGAKVPPPIDAAVPVSATVSDNCATERKDKDGYVDYSSDGPYTQRPDNQGRIYLAKVNRDYRVKVCPTGTLVPLTADEDKLVTAIEHFQAGGVTAGGIAAQWGYYMLSPSWRTAISSARLGAGPANFDRNRVAKIAILMTDGQFNT
;
A
#
# COMPACT_ATOMS: atom_id res chain seq x y z
N PHE A 1 -5.24 51.12 -48.83
CA PHE A 1 -4.78 49.76 -48.43
C PHE A 1 -3.50 49.94 -47.63
N PRO A 2 -3.33 49.36 -46.41
CA PRO A 2 -4.16 48.41 -45.62
C PRO A 2 -5.02 49.17 -44.58
N LEU A 3 -6.14 48.72 -43.99
CA LEU A 3 -6.78 47.42 -43.69
C LEU A 3 -6.17 46.66 -42.51
N PHE A 4 -6.41 47.13 -41.27
CA PHE A 4 -6.78 46.32 -40.10
C PHE A 4 -7.59 47.17 -39.09
N SER A 5 -8.82 46.72 -38.79
CA SER A 5 -9.69 47.21 -37.71
C SER A 5 -9.60 46.23 -36.54
N THR A 6 -9.45 46.75 -35.32
CA THR A 6 -9.54 45.99 -34.07
C THR A 6 -11.00 45.77 -33.71
N ASP A 7 -11.64 44.79 -34.32
CA ASP A 7 -12.93 44.30 -33.86
C ASP A 7 -12.76 42.87 -33.35
N SER A 8 -13.27 42.59 -32.15
CA SER A 8 -13.19 41.35 -31.36
C SER A 8 -11.95 41.09 -30.48
N MET A 9 -11.68 41.95 -29.49
CA MET A 9 -11.07 41.46 -28.23
C MET A 9 -12.13 40.77 -27.38
N ARG A 10 -12.22 39.44 -27.50
CA ARG A 10 -13.05 38.61 -26.61
C ARG A 10 -12.33 38.47 -25.26
N ARG A 11 -12.82 39.19 -24.25
CA ARG A 11 -12.36 39.03 -22.86
C ARG A 11 -12.66 37.60 -22.41
N VAL A 12 -11.63 36.76 -22.31
CA VAL A 12 -11.74 35.45 -21.67
C VAL A 12 -11.66 35.71 -20.17
N THR A 13 -12.79 35.57 -19.47
CA THR A 13 -12.79 35.56 -18.01
C THR A 13 -12.13 34.25 -17.57
N ALA A 14 -10.85 34.29 -17.24
CA ALA A 14 -10.21 33.21 -16.52
C ALA A 14 -10.79 33.19 -15.09
N SER A 15 -11.78 32.33 -14.85
CA SER A 15 -12.21 32.00 -13.50
C SER A 15 -11.25 30.95 -12.96
N THR A 16 -10.25 31.36 -12.18
CA THR A 16 -9.57 30.42 -11.28
C THR A 16 -10.46 30.21 -10.07
N THR A 17 -11.39 29.25 -10.14
CA THR A 17 -11.93 28.70 -8.92
C THR A 17 -10.83 27.83 -8.32
N ALA A 18 -10.01 28.42 -7.45
CA ALA A 18 -9.31 27.63 -6.46
C ALA A 18 -10.40 27.08 -5.54
N LEU A 19 -10.97 25.93 -5.92
CA LEU A 19 -11.72 25.11 -4.99
C LEU A 19 -10.69 24.77 -3.91
N TYR A 20 -10.72 25.51 -2.81
CA TYR A 20 -10.19 25.06 -1.55
C TYR A 20 -10.96 23.78 -1.24
N SER A 21 -10.44 22.67 -1.75
CA SER A 21 -11.09 21.38 -1.66
C SER A 21 -10.99 20.97 -0.20
N ASP A 22 -12.09 21.08 0.53
CA ASP A 22 -12.28 20.56 1.89
C ASP A 22 -12.08 19.04 2.01
N LYS A 23 -11.87 18.37 0.87
CA LYS A 23 -11.51 16.95 0.82
C LYS A 23 -10.34 16.62 1.74
N THR A 24 -10.50 15.51 2.45
CA THR A 24 -9.39 14.79 3.04
C THR A 24 -8.63 14.02 1.95
N VAL A 25 -7.35 13.78 2.18
CA VAL A 25 -6.47 13.07 1.24
C VAL A 25 -5.85 11.86 1.95
N GLU A 26 -6.01 10.70 1.34
CA GLU A 26 -5.36 9.46 1.78
C GLU A 26 -4.36 9.05 0.71
N VAL A 27 -3.09 8.95 1.08
CA VAL A 27 -2.00 8.63 0.16
C VAL A 27 -1.39 7.29 0.54
N ALA A 28 -1.32 6.35 -0.40
CA ALA A 28 -0.55 5.12 -0.25
C ALA A 28 0.75 5.20 -1.07
N MET A 29 1.87 5.14 -0.37
CA MET A 29 3.20 5.15 -0.97
C MET A 29 3.75 3.73 -1.01
N MET A 30 3.86 3.16 -2.20
CA MET A 30 4.49 1.89 -2.50
C MET A 30 5.96 2.15 -2.83
N LEU A 31 6.86 1.62 -2.01
CA LEU A 31 8.27 1.96 -2.01
C LEU A 31 9.11 0.71 -2.27
N ASP A 32 9.81 0.71 -3.40
CA ASP A 32 10.66 -0.39 -3.84
C ASP A 32 11.90 -0.49 -2.95
N VAL A 33 12.05 -1.62 -2.25
CA VAL A 33 13.22 -1.92 -1.41
C VAL A 33 13.92 -3.20 -1.89
N THR A 34 13.83 -3.50 -3.17
CA THR A 34 14.40 -4.70 -3.79
C THR A 34 15.93 -4.64 -3.85
N GLY A 35 16.57 -5.78 -4.13
CA GLY A 35 18.03 -5.86 -4.25
C GLY A 35 18.63 -4.92 -5.31
N SER A 36 17.90 -4.59 -6.38
CA SER A 36 18.35 -3.65 -7.42
C SER A 36 18.49 -2.21 -6.92
N MET A 37 17.83 -1.88 -5.80
CA MET A 37 17.90 -0.58 -5.11
C MET A 37 19.17 -0.43 -4.27
N ALA A 38 19.93 -1.52 -4.05
CA ALA A 38 21.15 -1.47 -3.25
C ALA A 38 22.18 -0.50 -3.84
N PRO A 39 23.02 0.13 -2.99
CA PRO A 39 24.11 0.99 -3.49
C PRO A 39 25.05 0.20 -4.39
N ASP A 40 25.39 0.76 -5.55
CA ASP A 40 26.33 0.18 -6.49
C ASP A 40 27.51 1.13 -6.67
N TRP A 41 28.66 0.72 -6.15
CA TRP A 41 29.90 1.50 -6.23
C TRP A 41 30.48 1.57 -7.65
N ARG A 42 30.23 0.57 -8.50
CA ARG A 42 30.68 0.54 -9.90
C ARG A 42 29.86 1.51 -10.74
N ALA A 43 28.54 1.49 -10.55
CA ALA A 43 27.62 2.42 -11.19
C ALA A 43 27.60 3.81 -10.52
N LYS A 44 28.25 3.97 -9.36
CA LYS A 44 28.24 5.18 -8.52
C LYS A 44 26.83 5.64 -8.15
N THR A 45 25.97 4.70 -7.78
CA THR A 45 24.57 4.97 -7.42
C THR A 45 24.26 4.60 -5.98
N ASN A 46 23.33 5.32 -5.35
CA ASN A 46 22.78 5.01 -4.04
C ASN A 46 21.24 5.09 -4.11
N LYS A 47 20.62 4.26 -4.96
CA LYS A 47 19.19 4.35 -5.26
C LYS A 47 18.32 4.24 -4.01
N ILE A 48 18.64 3.34 -3.08
CA ILE A 48 17.90 3.23 -1.82
C ILE A 48 18.06 4.50 -0.97
N GLY A 49 19.24 5.14 -0.93
CA GLY A 49 19.44 6.42 -0.26
C GLY A 49 18.65 7.56 -0.90
N ASP A 50 18.62 7.60 -2.24
CA ASP A 50 17.85 8.59 -3.00
C ASP A 50 16.33 8.37 -2.77
N LEU A 51 15.86 7.12 -2.77
CA LEU A 51 14.48 6.79 -2.45
C LEU A 51 14.11 7.20 -1.03
N ARG A 52 14.95 6.93 -0.03
CA ARG A 52 14.71 7.34 1.35
C ARG A 52 14.56 8.87 1.44
N THR A 53 15.45 9.59 0.77
CA THR A 53 15.44 11.07 0.74
C THR A 53 14.16 11.59 0.08
N ALA A 54 13.84 11.11 -1.12
CA ALA A 54 12.68 11.56 -1.89
C ALA A 54 11.35 11.20 -1.21
N ALA A 55 11.23 10.00 -0.65
CA ALA A 55 10.04 9.56 0.05
C ALA A 55 9.84 10.36 1.34
N SER A 56 10.88 10.59 2.14
CA SER A 56 10.80 11.42 3.35
C SER A 56 10.42 12.87 3.01
N GLN A 57 11.00 13.46 1.96
CA GLN A 57 10.60 14.81 1.50
C GLN A 57 9.16 14.86 1.02
N THR A 58 8.68 13.81 0.35
CA THR A 58 7.29 13.70 -0.11
C THR A 58 6.33 13.64 1.09
N VAL A 59 6.64 12.82 2.11
CA VAL A 59 5.84 12.74 3.33
C VAL A 59 5.75 14.09 4.03
N LYS A 60 6.90 14.75 4.24
CA LYS A 60 6.99 16.08 4.86
C LYS A 60 6.14 17.10 4.10
N GLY A 61 6.37 17.24 2.80
CA GLY A 61 5.63 18.21 1.97
C GLY A 61 4.12 17.94 1.87
N LEU A 62 3.69 16.68 2.01
CA LEU A 62 2.28 16.34 2.12
C LEU A 62 1.72 16.73 3.50
N LEU A 63 2.37 16.34 4.58
CA LEU A 63 1.87 16.55 5.94
C LEU A 63 1.98 18.00 6.44
N ASP A 64 2.92 18.80 5.90
CA ASP A 64 3.04 20.25 6.13
C ASP A 64 1.76 21.03 5.77
N GLN A 65 0.89 20.45 4.94
CA GLN A 65 -0.40 21.06 4.59
C GLN A 65 -1.50 20.82 5.63
N ASN A 66 -1.26 19.98 6.64
CA ASN A 66 -2.17 19.78 7.76
C ASN A 66 -2.09 20.97 8.71
N ARG A 67 -3.19 21.71 8.85
CA ARG A 67 -3.28 22.90 9.71
C ARG A 67 -3.64 22.57 11.16
N ASP A 68 -4.47 21.56 11.37
CA ASP A 68 -4.86 21.07 12.69
C ASP A 68 -4.28 19.66 12.90
N PRO A 69 -3.39 19.48 13.89
CA PRO A 69 -2.86 18.16 14.23
C PRO A 69 -3.91 17.16 14.73
N ASN A 70 -5.04 17.64 15.27
CA ASN A 70 -6.11 16.79 15.81
C ASN A 70 -7.13 16.37 14.75
N ASP A 71 -7.20 17.09 13.63
CA ASP A 71 -8.02 16.76 12.48
C ASP A 71 -7.18 16.84 11.18
N PRO A 72 -6.25 15.88 10.99
CA PRO A 72 -5.35 15.91 9.87
C PRO A 72 -6.11 15.64 8.57
N ARG A 73 -6.07 16.63 7.67
CA ARG A 73 -6.65 16.54 6.33
C ARG A 73 -5.98 15.47 5.48
N ILE A 74 -4.67 15.28 5.63
CA ILE A 74 -3.83 14.38 4.84
C ILE A 74 -3.28 13.29 5.74
N ARG A 75 -3.47 12.03 5.32
CA ARG A 75 -2.87 10.84 5.95
C ARG A 75 -2.13 10.04 4.90
N VAL A 76 -0.98 9.49 5.29
CA VAL A 76 -0.09 8.72 4.42
C VAL A 76 0.10 7.32 4.99
N SER A 77 0.11 6.32 4.12
CA SER A 77 0.53 4.94 4.43
C SER A 77 1.79 4.59 3.66
N ILE A 78 2.67 3.82 4.27
CA ILE A 78 3.96 3.40 3.72
C ILE A 78 3.94 1.88 3.50
N ILE A 79 4.21 1.47 2.27
CA ILE A 79 4.20 0.07 1.82
C ILE A 79 5.58 -0.24 1.22
N PRO A 80 6.57 -0.63 2.04
CA PRO A 80 7.83 -1.14 1.50
C PRO A 80 7.60 -2.52 0.90
N TYR A 81 8.04 -2.73 -0.34
CA TYR A 81 7.86 -4.00 -1.04
C TYR A 81 9.15 -4.50 -1.69
N ALA A 82 9.26 -5.83 -1.74
CA ALA A 82 10.19 -6.54 -2.60
C ALA A 82 9.51 -7.83 -3.12
N GLU A 83 9.97 -9.00 -2.67
CA GLU A 83 9.35 -10.31 -2.94
C GLU A 83 8.03 -10.48 -2.16
N ALA A 84 7.87 -9.69 -1.09
CA ALA A 84 6.72 -9.68 -0.20
C ALA A 84 6.56 -8.28 0.41
N VAL A 85 5.51 -8.10 1.22
CA VAL A 85 5.32 -6.95 2.12
C VAL A 85 5.32 -7.44 3.56
N ASN A 86 6.06 -6.77 4.43
CA ASN A 86 6.03 -7.05 5.86
C ASN A 86 4.84 -6.35 6.51
N THR A 87 3.85 -7.14 6.91
CA THR A 87 2.54 -6.71 7.42
C THR A 87 2.54 -6.28 8.88
N GLY A 88 3.62 -6.59 9.63
CA GLY A 88 3.73 -6.30 11.05
C GLY A 88 2.50 -6.77 11.84
N ARG A 89 1.81 -5.81 12.48
CA ARG A 89 0.63 -6.08 13.32
C ARG A 89 -0.63 -6.51 12.53
N LEU A 90 -0.56 -6.56 11.19
CA LEU A 90 -1.60 -7.14 10.35
C LEU A 90 -1.37 -8.62 10.04
N ALA A 91 -0.42 -9.30 10.70
CA ALA A 91 -0.12 -10.72 10.47
C ALA A 91 -1.35 -11.65 10.59
N ASP A 92 -2.35 -11.32 11.41
CA ASP A 92 -3.60 -12.10 11.54
C ASP A 92 -4.43 -12.14 10.23
N THR A 93 -4.19 -11.19 9.33
CA THR A 93 -4.81 -11.12 8.00
C THR A 93 -4.11 -12.00 6.97
N VAL A 94 -3.02 -12.65 7.36
CA VAL A 94 -2.17 -13.48 6.50
C VAL A 94 -2.46 -14.96 6.74
N PHE A 95 -2.43 -15.72 5.66
CA PHE A 95 -2.52 -17.17 5.64
C PHE A 95 -1.21 -17.75 5.13
N VAL A 96 -0.57 -18.56 5.97
CA VAL A 96 0.71 -19.19 5.65
C VAL A 96 0.47 -20.45 4.83
N GLU A 97 0.97 -20.46 3.60
CA GLU A 97 0.90 -21.63 2.74
C GLU A 97 1.91 -22.70 3.13
N THR A 98 1.55 -23.95 2.86
CA THR A 98 2.50 -25.05 2.78
C THR A 98 2.62 -25.53 1.34
N GLU A 99 3.73 -26.20 1.02
CA GLU A 99 4.03 -26.67 -0.33
C GLU A 99 2.93 -27.58 -0.89
N MET A 100 2.45 -28.52 -0.09
CA MET A 100 1.40 -29.48 -0.46
C MET A 100 0.00 -29.12 0.09
N GLY A 101 -0.16 -27.93 0.68
CA GLY A 101 -1.40 -27.50 1.33
C GLY A 101 -2.37 -26.76 0.42
N ALA A 102 -3.53 -26.43 0.99
CA ALA A 102 -4.53 -25.59 0.35
C ALA A 102 -3.98 -24.18 0.05
N LYS A 103 -4.49 -23.55 -1.02
CA LYS A 103 -4.12 -22.19 -1.43
C LYS A 103 -5.02 -21.11 -0.85
N VAL A 104 -6.03 -21.52 -0.08
CA VAL A 104 -6.90 -20.65 0.69
C VAL A 104 -6.88 -21.09 2.16
N PRO A 105 -7.21 -20.18 3.09
CA PRO A 105 -7.33 -20.53 4.51
C PRO A 105 -8.26 -21.72 4.75
N PRO A 106 -8.06 -22.46 5.85
CA PRO A 106 -9.04 -23.43 6.31
C PRO A 106 -10.42 -22.77 6.45
N PRO A 107 -11.50 -23.53 6.21
CA PRO A 107 -12.85 -23.08 6.49
C PRO A 107 -13.01 -22.56 7.93
N ILE A 108 -13.92 -21.61 8.12
CA ILE A 108 -14.15 -20.96 9.43
C ILE A 108 -14.65 -21.93 10.51
N ASP A 109 -15.25 -23.05 10.11
CA ASP A 109 -15.75 -24.12 10.97
C ASP A 109 -14.74 -25.27 11.15
N ALA A 110 -13.58 -25.21 10.47
CA ALA A 110 -12.54 -26.21 10.61
C ALA A 110 -11.80 -26.04 11.96
N ALA A 111 -11.43 -27.18 12.57
CA ALA A 111 -10.56 -27.17 13.74
C ALA A 111 -9.19 -26.59 13.36
N VAL A 112 -8.85 -25.43 13.94
CA VAL A 112 -7.53 -24.82 13.76
C VAL A 112 -6.56 -25.48 14.76
N PRO A 113 -5.50 -26.17 14.31
CA PRO A 113 -4.49 -26.67 15.23
C PRO A 113 -3.84 -25.47 15.94
N VAL A 114 -3.75 -25.55 17.28
CA VAL A 114 -3.22 -24.49 18.16
C VAL A 114 -1.73 -24.17 17.89
N SER A 115 -1.07 -24.96 17.04
CA SER A 115 0.34 -24.80 16.70
C SER A 115 0.52 -24.76 15.18
N ALA A 116 0.26 -23.60 14.61
CA ALA A 116 1.00 -23.14 13.44
C ALA A 116 1.72 -21.88 13.89
N THR A 117 2.98 -22.05 14.29
CA THR A 117 3.89 -20.94 14.54
C THR A 117 3.81 -19.99 13.36
N VAL A 118 3.56 -18.72 13.65
CA VAL A 118 3.62 -17.61 12.70
C VAL A 118 5.02 -17.68 12.07
N SER A 119 5.09 -18.13 10.82
CA SER A 119 6.19 -17.75 9.93
C SER A 119 6.23 -16.22 9.89
N ASP A 120 7.36 -15.64 9.52
CA ASP A 120 7.53 -14.20 9.29
C ASP A 120 6.26 -13.36 8.98
N ASN A 121 6.27 -12.07 9.31
CA ASN A 121 5.15 -11.16 9.04
C ASN A 121 4.96 -10.86 7.52
N CYS A 122 5.50 -11.68 6.63
CA CYS A 122 5.45 -11.44 5.19
C CYS A 122 4.08 -11.78 4.62
N ALA A 123 3.70 -11.04 3.60
CA ALA A 123 2.57 -11.35 2.75
C ALA A 123 2.96 -11.19 1.28
N THR A 124 2.55 -12.16 0.47
CA THR A 124 2.62 -12.15 -0.99
C THR A 124 1.26 -11.73 -1.56
N GLU A 125 0.97 -12.13 -2.79
CA GLU A 125 -0.36 -11.97 -3.36
C GLU A 125 -1.37 -12.89 -2.66
N ARG A 126 -2.60 -12.39 -2.49
CA ARG A 126 -3.74 -13.23 -2.16
C ARG A 126 -4.06 -14.19 -3.31
N LYS A 127 -4.49 -15.41 -3.00
CA LYS A 127 -4.97 -16.40 -3.97
C LYS A 127 -6.46 -16.69 -3.81
N ASP A 128 -7.10 -17.06 -4.91
CA ASP A 128 -8.47 -17.58 -4.93
C ASP A 128 -8.52 -19.09 -4.64
N LYS A 129 -9.74 -19.64 -4.60
CA LYS A 129 -10.00 -21.07 -4.35
C LYS A 129 -9.35 -22.02 -5.38
N ASP A 130 -8.99 -21.50 -6.55
CA ASP A 130 -8.36 -22.25 -7.64
C ASP A 130 -6.83 -22.06 -7.65
N GLY A 131 -6.31 -21.25 -6.72
CA GLY A 131 -4.88 -20.99 -6.53
C GLY A 131 -4.32 -19.89 -7.44
N TYR A 132 -5.16 -19.18 -8.18
CA TYR A 132 -4.76 -18.02 -8.97
C TYR A 132 -4.69 -16.76 -8.13
N VAL A 133 -3.92 -15.78 -8.59
CA VAL A 133 -3.83 -14.48 -7.92
C VAL A 133 -5.18 -13.78 -7.93
N ASP A 134 -5.62 -13.32 -6.75
CA ASP A 134 -6.89 -12.66 -6.55
C ASP A 134 -6.75 -11.15 -6.31
N TYR A 135 -7.11 -10.37 -7.33
CA TYR A 135 -7.10 -8.90 -7.33
C TYR A 135 -8.44 -8.25 -6.97
N SER A 136 -9.39 -9.00 -6.41
CA SER A 136 -10.68 -8.42 -5.97
C SER A 136 -10.51 -7.35 -4.88
N SER A 137 -11.55 -6.54 -4.69
CA SER A 137 -11.56 -5.44 -3.71
C SER A 137 -11.79 -5.86 -2.25
N ASP A 138 -11.87 -7.17 -2.00
CA ASP A 138 -12.29 -7.72 -0.72
C ASP A 138 -11.26 -7.48 0.38
N GLY A 139 -11.78 -7.25 1.59
CA GLY A 139 -10.99 -7.22 2.82
C GLY A 139 -10.68 -8.62 3.33
N PRO A 140 -9.72 -8.76 4.27
CA PRO A 140 -9.23 -10.06 4.74
C PRO A 140 -10.28 -10.86 5.53
N TYR A 141 -11.37 -10.23 5.95
CA TYR A 141 -12.48 -10.86 6.67
C TYR A 141 -13.69 -11.15 5.78
N THR A 142 -13.59 -10.93 4.47
CA THR A 142 -14.65 -11.28 3.53
C THR A 142 -14.80 -12.79 3.47
N GLN A 143 -16.03 -13.27 3.64
CA GLN A 143 -16.36 -14.70 3.60
C GLN A 143 -16.59 -15.15 2.16
N ARG A 144 -15.99 -16.28 1.77
CA ARG A 144 -16.10 -16.85 0.43
C ARG A 144 -16.23 -18.37 0.47
N PRO A 145 -16.95 -18.98 -0.49
CA PRO A 145 -17.00 -20.43 -0.61
C PRO A 145 -15.74 -21.00 -1.27
N ASP A 146 -15.20 -22.09 -0.71
CA ASP A 146 -14.18 -22.94 -1.36
C ASP A 146 -14.83 -23.82 -2.46
N ASN A 147 -14.02 -24.67 -3.10
CA ASN A 147 -14.48 -25.60 -4.14
C ASN A 147 -15.43 -26.69 -3.62
N GLN A 148 -15.56 -26.85 -2.30
CA GLN A 148 -16.48 -27.74 -1.62
C GLN A 148 -17.70 -26.99 -1.04
N GLY A 149 -17.82 -25.69 -1.29
CA GLY A 149 -18.91 -24.84 -0.78
C GLY A 149 -18.76 -24.43 0.68
N ARG A 150 -17.63 -24.71 1.34
CA ARG A 150 -17.37 -24.31 2.72
C ARG A 150 -16.81 -22.90 2.78
N ILE A 151 -17.13 -22.18 3.84
CA ILE A 151 -16.79 -20.76 3.93
C ILE A 151 -15.39 -20.57 4.52
N TYR A 152 -14.54 -19.81 3.82
CA TYR A 152 -13.23 -19.36 4.28
C TYR A 152 -13.14 -17.82 4.24
N LEU A 153 -12.13 -17.25 4.91
CA LEU A 153 -11.88 -15.81 4.89
C LEU A 153 -10.89 -15.42 3.79
N ALA A 154 -11.10 -14.31 3.09
CA ALA A 154 -10.25 -13.81 2.01
C ALA A 154 -8.89 -13.22 2.47
N LYS A 155 -8.17 -13.93 3.34
CA LYS A 155 -6.84 -13.57 3.84
C LYS A 155 -5.81 -13.49 2.73
N VAL A 156 -4.76 -12.69 2.93
CA VAL A 156 -3.63 -12.59 2.00
C VAL A 156 -2.68 -13.76 2.24
N ASN A 157 -2.05 -14.30 1.20
CA ASN A 157 -1.18 -15.46 1.36
C ASN A 157 0.23 -15.04 1.78
N ARG A 158 0.93 -15.94 2.45
CA ARG A 158 2.38 -15.98 2.56
C ARG A 158 2.81 -17.23 1.81
N ASP A 159 3.28 -17.06 0.57
CA ASP A 159 3.75 -18.17 -0.25
C ASP A 159 4.94 -18.88 0.42
N TYR A 160 4.93 -20.21 0.43
CA TYR A 160 5.99 -21.02 1.03
C TYR A 160 7.35 -20.84 0.34
N ARG A 161 7.37 -20.29 -0.89
CA ARG A 161 8.58 -20.04 -1.69
C ARG A 161 9.29 -18.74 -1.35
N VAL A 162 8.64 -17.83 -0.61
CA VAL A 162 9.24 -16.54 -0.23
C VAL A 162 10.53 -16.77 0.54
N LYS A 163 11.61 -16.15 0.09
CA LYS A 163 12.92 -16.22 0.74
C LYS A 163 13.24 -14.98 1.55
N VAL A 164 12.79 -13.82 1.07
CA VAL A 164 13.13 -12.54 1.69
C VAL A 164 11.88 -11.76 2.07
N CYS A 165 11.75 -11.47 3.36
CA CYS A 165 10.85 -10.44 3.85
C CYS A 165 11.57 -9.09 3.87
N PRO A 166 10.97 -8.01 3.36
CA PRO A 166 11.46 -6.68 3.68
C PRO A 166 11.52 -6.45 5.20
N THR A 167 12.60 -5.83 5.67
CA THR A 167 12.72 -5.46 7.09
C THR A 167 11.80 -4.28 7.44
N GLY A 168 11.61 -3.37 6.49
CA GLY A 168 10.65 -2.28 6.61
C GLY A 168 9.24 -2.83 6.80
N THR A 169 8.58 -2.44 7.89
CA THR A 169 7.20 -2.84 8.17
C THR A 169 6.23 -1.85 7.55
N LEU A 170 5.14 -2.35 6.98
CA LEU A 170 4.04 -1.55 6.46
C LEU A 170 3.45 -0.66 7.57
N VAL A 171 3.21 0.61 7.23
CA VAL A 171 2.57 1.59 8.10
C VAL A 171 1.24 1.98 7.49
N PRO A 172 0.09 1.65 8.10
CA PRO A 172 -1.22 2.12 7.63
C PRO A 172 -1.38 3.64 7.74
N LEU A 173 -2.45 4.17 7.13
CA LEU A 173 -2.74 5.60 7.06
C LEU A 173 -2.63 6.30 8.42
N THR A 174 -1.69 7.24 8.52
CA THR A 174 -1.47 8.10 9.69
C THR A 174 -1.02 9.51 9.24
N ALA A 175 -1.14 10.49 10.13
CA ALA A 175 -0.56 11.83 9.96
C ALA A 175 0.67 12.05 10.86
N ASP A 176 1.12 10.99 11.52
CA ASP A 176 2.34 10.97 12.34
C ASP A 176 3.57 10.97 11.43
N GLU A 177 4.11 12.16 11.18
CA GLU A 177 5.26 12.37 10.29
C GLU A 177 6.50 11.61 10.78
N ASP A 178 6.83 11.71 12.07
CA ASP A 178 8.02 11.09 12.65
C ASP A 178 7.99 9.57 12.47
N LYS A 179 6.83 8.95 12.68
CA LYS A 179 6.65 7.51 12.45
C LYS A 179 6.86 7.13 10.99
N LEU A 180 6.37 7.93 10.06
CA LEU A 180 6.48 7.67 8.62
C LEU A 180 7.92 7.86 8.13
N VAL A 181 8.57 8.96 8.51
CA VAL A 181 9.96 9.27 8.15
C VAL A 181 10.91 8.26 8.78
N THR A 182 10.73 7.92 10.06
CA THR A 182 11.53 6.90 10.74
C THR A 182 11.41 5.55 10.03
N ALA A 183 10.20 5.15 9.61
CA ALA A 183 10.03 3.90 8.87
C ALA A 183 10.83 3.90 7.56
N ILE A 184 10.79 5.01 6.81
CA ILE A 184 11.49 5.17 5.52
C ILE A 184 13.02 5.12 5.70
N GLU A 185 13.57 5.85 6.67
CA GLU A 185 15.02 6.01 6.84
C GLU A 185 15.76 4.68 7.11
N HIS A 186 15.04 3.68 7.63
CA HIS A 186 15.58 2.35 7.97
C HIS A 186 15.48 1.31 6.83
N PHE A 187 14.96 1.66 5.65
CA PHE A 187 14.74 0.70 4.57
C PHE A 187 16.00 0.09 4.00
N GLN A 188 16.14 -1.23 4.07
CA GLN A 188 17.28 -1.94 3.49
C GLN A 188 16.87 -2.61 2.18
N ALA A 189 17.74 -2.49 1.17
CA ALA A 189 17.55 -3.15 -0.12
C ALA A 189 17.77 -4.67 0.02
N GLY A 190 16.85 -5.47 -0.51
CA GLY A 190 16.96 -6.93 -0.51
C GLY A 190 15.81 -7.62 -1.23
N GLY A 191 16.02 -8.89 -1.60
CA GLY A 191 15.02 -9.70 -2.30
C GLY A 191 14.87 -9.37 -3.79
N VAL A 192 13.93 -10.05 -4.44
CA VAL A 192 13.54 -9.84 -5.84
C VAL A 192 12.32 -8.92 -5.93
N THR A 193 12.02 -8.39 -7.11
CA THR A 193 10.93 -7.44 -7.32
C THR A 193 9.63 -8.16 -7.67
N ALA A 194 8.57 -7.95 -6.88
CA ALA A 194 7.21 -8.36 -7.19
C ALA A 194 6.24 -7.17 -7.13
N GLY A 195 6.22 -6.35 -8.18
CA GLY A 195 5.44 -5.12 -8.26
C GLY A 195 3.91 -5.33 -8.20
N GLY A 196 3.42 -6.52 -8.56
CA GLY A 196 2.01 -6.90 -8.38
C GLY A 196 1.56 -6.86 -6.91
N ILE A 197 2.44 -7.27 -5.99
CA ILE A 197 2.21 -7.22 -4.54
C ILE A 197 2.12 -5.77 -4.08
N ALA A 198 3.00 -4.91 -4.59
CA ALA A 198 3.00 -3.48 -4.27
C ALA A 198 1.66 -2.83 -4.61
N ALA A 199 1.18 -3.02 -5.84
CA ALA A 199 -0.09 -2.49 -6.30
C ALA A 199 -1.28 -3.02 -5.46
N GLN A 200 -1.27 -4.32 -5.15
CA GLN A 200 -2.30 -4.95 -4.34
C GLN A 200 -2.35 -4.35 -2.91
N TRP A 201 -1.20 -4.22 -2.23
CA TRP A 201 -1.13 -3.62 -0.90
C TRP A 201 -1.40 -2.11 -0.89
N GLY A 202 -0.99 -1.39 -1.93
CA GLY A 202 -1.34 0.02 -2.12
C GLY A 202 -2.86 0.21 -2.18
N TYR A 203 -3.56 -0.66 -2.91
CA TYR A 203 -5.03 -0.66 -2.92
C TYR A 203 -5.63 -1.01 -1.55
N TYR A 204 -5.11 -2.04 -0.87
CA TYR A 204 -5.57 -2.44 0.46
C TYR A 204 -5.47 -1.31 1.47
N MET A 205 -4.38 -0.54 1.46
CA MET A 205 -4.19 0.61 2.36
C MET A 205 -5.06 1.83 2.03
N LEU A 206 -5.75 1.83 0.88
CA LEU A 206 -6.74 2.84 0.51
C LEU A 206 -8.18 2.32 0.57
N SER A 207 -8.38 1.01 0.73
CA SER A 207 -9.70 0.39 0.63
C SER A 207 -10.44 0.37 1.98
N PRO A 208 -11.71 0.84 2.03
CA PRO A 208 -12.58 0.70 3.21
C PRO A 208 -12.73 -0.74 3.69
N SER A 209 -12.60 -1.72 2.79
CA SER A 209 -12.72 -3.16 3.12
C SER A 209 -11.64 -3.61 4.11
N TRP A 210 -10.52 -2.91 4.19
CA TRP A 210 -9.41 -3.18 5.12
C TRP A 210 -9.50 -2.42 6.44
N ARG A 211 -10.49 -1.53 6.59
CA ARG A 211 -10.67 -0.67 7.77
C ARG A 211 -10.71 -1.48 9.06
N THR A 212 -11.53 -2.53 9.10
CA THR A 212 -11.74 -3.37 10.29
C THR A 212 -10.46 -4.07 10.72
N ALA A 213 -9.63 -4.54 9.77
CA ALA A 213 -8.36 -5.17 10.10
C ALA A 213 -7.38 -4.17 10.72
N ILE A 214 -7.26 -2.99 10.13
CA ILE A 214 -6.39 -1.90 10.62
C ILE A 214 -6.84 -1.42 12.00
N SER A 215 -8.14 -1.24 12.21
CA SER A 215 -8.67 -0.77 13.49
C SER A 215 -8.54 -1.82 14.59
N SER A 216 -8.81 -3.10 14.29
CA SER A 216 -8.68 -4.20 15.25
C SER A 216 -7.22 -4.41 15.66
N ALA A 217 -6.30 -4.22 14.72
CA ALA A 217 -4.87 -4.20 14.98
C ALA A 217 -4.40 -2.92 15.68
N ARG A 218 -5.27 -1.97 16.06
CA ARG A 218 -4.92 -0.68 16.68
C ARG A 218 -3.83 0.08 15.91
N LEU A 219 -3.96 0.14 14.59
CA LEU A 219 -3.04 0.85 13.70
C LEU A 219 -3.63 2.17 13.16
N GLY A 220 -4.84 2.52 13.60
CA GLY A 220 -5.56 3.73 13.22
C GLY A 220 -7.02 3.44 12.87
N ALA A 221 -7.75 4.46 12.45
CA ALA A 221 -9.16 4.32 12.06
C ALA A 221 -9.36 3.59 10.71
N GLY A 222 -8.27 3.37 9.94
CA GLY A 222 -8.29 2.80 8.60
C GLY A 222 -8.79 3.78 7.51
N PRO A 223 -8.95 3.29 6.27
CA PRO A 223 -9.29 4.15 5.13
C PRO A 223 -10.75 4.61 5.19
N ALA A 224 -11.02 5.86 4.83
CA ALA A 224 -12.36 6.42 4.71
C ALA A 224 -13.13 5.79 3.53
N ASN A 225 -14.46 5.87 3.57
CA ASN A 225 -15.30 5.39 2.46
C ASN A 225 -14.91 6.09 1.15
N PHE A 226 -15.13 5.42 0.02
CA PHE A 226 -14.99 6.08 -1.28
C PHE A 226 -16.08 7.15 -1.42
N ASP A 227 -15.65 8.41 -1.47
CA ASP A 227 -16.51 9.56 -1.72
C ASP A 227 -15.72 10.56 -2.57
N ARG A 228 -16.05 10.65 -3.86
CA ARG A 228 -15.32 11.51 -4.81
C ARG A 228 -15.42 13.00 -4.47
N ASN A 229 -16.41 13.40 -3.67
CA ASN A 229 -16.62 14.78 -3.27
C ASN A 229 -15.91 15.12 -1.96
N ARG A 230 -15.61 14.13 -1.11
CA ARG A 230 -15.06 14.35 0.24
C ARG A 230 -13.69 13.74 0.51
N VAL A 231 -13.28 12.72 -0.26
CA VAL A 231 -12.03 11.97 -0.02
C VAL A 231 -11.29 11.78 -1.33
N ALA A 232 -10.07 12.31 -1.41
CA ALA A 232 -9.12 11.96 -2.45
C ALA A 232 -8.28 10.76 -2.01
N LYS A 233 -8.14 9.75 -2.88
CA LYS A 233 -7.29 8.58 -2.64
C LYS A 233 -6.22 8.55 -3.72
N ILE A 234 -4.95 8.56 -3.31
CA ILE A 234 -3.79 8.70 -4.19
C ILE A 234 -2.84 7.55 -3.94
N ALA A 235 -2.40 6.88 -4.99
CA ALA A 235 -1.35 5.86 -4.93
C ALA A 235 -0.09 6.41 -5.59
N ILE A 236 1.04 6.33 -4.89
CA ILE A 236 2.36 6.74 -5.38
C ILE A 236 3.24 5.50 -5.40
N LEU A 237 3.81 5.17 -6.56
CA LEU A 237 4.80 4.10 -6.71
C LEU A 237 6.18 4.74 -6.93
N MET A 238 7.16 4.37 -6.11
CA MET A 238 8.57 4.74 -6.30
C MET A 238 9.39 3.47 -6.49
N THR A 239 10.02 3.34 -7.66
CA THR A 239 10.82 2.19 -8.10
C THR A 239 11.95 2.65 -9.03
N ASP A 240 12.98 1.84 -9.23
CA ASP A 240 14.05 2.09 -10.20
C ASP A 240 13.72 1.63 -11.64
N GLY A 241 12.47 1.20 -11.88
CA GLY A 241 11.95 0.86 -13.20
C GLY A 241 11.87 -0.64 -13.49
N GLN A 242 12.41 -1.49 -12.60
CA GLN A 242 12.11 -2.92 -12.62
C GLN A 242 10.79 -3.17 -11.90
N PHE A 243 9.81 -3.76 -12.59
CA PHE A 243 8.48 -4.00 -12.00
C PHE A 243 8.28 -5.46 -11.55
N ASN A 244 8.99 -6.41 -12.16
CA ASN A 244 8.91 -7.83 -11.80
C ASN A 244 10.22 -8.51 -12.20
N THR A 245 10.75 -9.41 -11.37
CA THR A 245 11.98 -10.17 -11.63
C THR A 245 11.86 -11.61 -11.16
#